data_AF-A0A916K6W5-F1
#
_entry.id   AF-A0A916K6W5-F1
#
_cell.length_a   1.000
_cell.length_b   1.000
_cell.length_c   1.000
_cell.angle_alpha   90.00
_cell.angle_beta   90.00
_cell.angle_gamma   90.00
#
_symmetry.space_group_name_H-M   'P 1'
#
loop_
_entity.id
_entity.type
_entity.pdbx_description
1 polymer ?
#
loop_
_entity_poly.entity_id
_entity_poly.type
_entity_poly.pdbx_seq_one_letter_code
_entity_poly.pdbx_strand_id
1 'polypeptide(L)'
;MKNVGILVLRGEKGLSLIEVMAVIVILGILVLSFMNISGYSLLSRSQSVQRVEARHVAEDQLSKARVYIRTQKALPPNPAVPGYTVTYQLSEMSNPGQYATASTAARHISLQAVVLIQAVPQILTVTVSWS
;
A
#
# COMPACT_ATOMS: atom_id res chain seq x y z
N MET A 1 -26.88 -82.93 -16.99
CA MET A 1 -26.33 -81.94 -17.95
C MET A 1 -26.23 -80.61 -17.23
N LYS A 2 -25.01 -80.08 -17.08
CA LYS A 2 -24.65 -79.01 -16.13
C LYS A 2 -24.37 -77.71 -16.89
N ASN A 3 -24.70 -76.59 -16.25
CA ASN A 3 -24.25 -75.21 -16.46
C ASN A 3 -24.99 -74.36 -17.51
N VAL A 4 -25.98 -73.61 -17.01
CA VAL A 4 -26.28 -72.25 -17.49
C VAL A 4 -25.32 -71.31 -16.77
N GLY A 5 -24.36 -70.75 -17.49
CA GLY A 5 -23.44 -69.72 -16.98
C GLY A 5 -24.12 -68.36 -17.01
N ILE A 6 -24.41 -67.81 -15.82
CA ILE A 6 -24.84 -66.42 -15.65
C ILE A 6 -23.59 -65.54 -15.75
N LEU A 7 -23.50 -64.74 -16.80
CA LEU A 7 -22.51 -63.67 -16.93
C LEU A 7 -22.85 -62.57 -15.91
N VAL A 8 -22.05 -62.50 -14.85
CA VAL A 8 -22.09 -61.43 -13.84
C VAL A 8 -21.65 -60.12 -14.49
N LEU A 9 -22.58 -59.17 -14.57
CA LEU A 9 -22.36 -57.83 -15.07
C LEU A 9 -21.59 -56.98 -14.04
N ARG A 10 -20.49 -56.39 -14.53
CA ARG A 10 -20.09 -54.98 -14.35
C ARG A 10 -19.82 -54.49 -12.91
N GLY A 11 -18.54 -54.41 -12.57
CA GLY A 11 -18.05 -53.62 -11.42
C GLY A 11 -18.09 -52.12 -11.72
N GLU A 12 -19.23 -51.48 -11.49
CA GLU A 12 -19.32 -50.03 -11.37
C GLU A 12 -18.92 -49.65 -9.94
N LYS A 13 -17.70 -49.11 -9.77
CA LYS A 13 -17.27 -48.51 -8.49
C LYS A 13 -18.03 -47.19 -8.33
N GLY A 14 -19.22 -47.25 -7.73
CA GLY A 14 -19.96 -46.05 -7.34
C GLY A 14 -19.17 -45.27 -6.28
N LEU A 15 -18.97 -43.98 -6.51
CA LEU A 15 -18.42 -43.05 -5.52
C LEU A 15 -19.26 -43.14 -4.24
N SER A 16 -18.62 -43.38 -3.10
CA SER A 16 -19.32 -43.42 -1.81
C SER A 16 -19.81 -42.02 -1.46
N LEU A 17 -21.03 -41.90 -0.93
CA LEU A 17 -21.63 -40.62 -0.56
C LEU A 17 -20.77 -39.84 0.45
N ILE A 18 -20.03 -40.55 1.32
CA ILE A 18 -19.12 -39.92 2.28
C ILE A 18 -17.88 -39.31 1.61
N GLU A 19 -17.41 -39.92 0.53
CA GLU A 19 -16.25 -39.43 -0.23
C GLU A 19 -16.63 -38.13 -0.96
N VAL A 20 -17.82 -38.08 -1.54
CA VAL A 20 -18.36 -36.87 -2.18
C VAL A 20 -18.53 -35.74 -1.16
N MET A 21 -19.03 -36.03 0.05
CA MET A 21 -19.15 -35.03 1.11
C MET A 21 -17.79 -34.50 1.57
N ALA A 22 -16.80 -35.39 1.77
CA ALA A 22 -15.46 -34.99 2.15
C ALA A 22 -14.80 -34.08 1.09
N VAL A 23 -14.96 -34.42 -0.20
CA VAL A 23 -14.44 -33.60 -1.30
C VAL A 23 -15.08 -32.21 -1.33
N ILE A 24 -16.40 -32.10 -1.14
CA ILE A 24 -17.09 -30.81 -1.14
C ILE A 24 -16.63 -29.94 0.03
N VAL A 25 -16.45 -30.50 1.22
CA VAL A 25 -15.97 -29.76 2.39
C VAL A 25 -14.54 -29.23 2.16
N ILE A 26 -13.64 -30.08 1.68
CA ILE A 26 -12.25 -29.69 1.38
C ILE A 26 -12.24 -28.61 0.30
N LEU A 27 -13.01 -28.78 -0.77
CA LEU A 27 -13.12 -27.80 -1.85
C LEU A 27 -13.65 -26.46 -1.34
N GLY A 28 -14.67 -26.48 -0.47
CA GLY A 28 -15.22 -25.27 0.14
C GLY A 28 -14.20 -24.51 0.98
N ILE A 29 -13.42 -25.21 1.80
CA ILE A 29 -12.34 -24.60 2.59
C ILE A 29 -11.27 -23.99 1.68
N LEU A 30 -10.88 -24.68 0.61
CA LEU A 30 -9.88 -24.19 -0.34
C LEU A 30 -10.34 -22.93 -1.08
N VAL A 31 -11.60 -22.89 -1.53
CA VAL A 31 -12.18 -21.72 -2.20
C VAL A 31 -12.21 -20.52 -1.25
N LEU A 32 -12.71 -20.71 -0.01
CA LEU A 32 -12.74 -19.63 0.99
C LEU A 32 -11.32 -19.12 1.33
N SER A 33 -10.35 -20.02 1.44
CA SER A 33 -8.95 -19.66 1.68
C SER A 33 -8.37 -18.85 0.53
N PHE A 34 -8.61 -19.28 -0.72
CA PHE A 34 -8.14 -18.59 -1.91
C PHE A 34 -8.77 -17.22 -2.10
N MET A 35 -10.07 -17.08 -1.83
CA MET A 35 -10.77 -15.79 -1.88
C MET A 35 -10.19 -14.78 -0.87
N ASN A 36 -9.96 -15.23 0.37
CA ASN A 36 -9.35 -14.38 1.38
C ASN A 36 -7.94 -13.93 0.98
N ILE A 37 -7.06 -14.85 0.56
CA ILE A 37 -5.68 -14.52 0.18
C ILE A 37 -5.63 -13.58 -1.04
N SER A 38 -6.47 -13.82 -2.04
CA SER A 38 -6.51 -13.01 -3.27
C SER A 38 -6.94 -11.56 -3.01
N GLY A 39 -7.90 -11.35 -2.12
CA GLY A 39 -8.36 -10.01 -1.71
C GLY A 39 -7.26 -9.19 -1.04
N TYR A 40 -6.49 -9.80 -0.12
CA TYR A 40 -5.37 -9.12 0.53
C TYR A 40 -4.25 -8.73 -0.44
N SER A 41 -3.95 -9.57 -1.44
CA SER A 41 -2.89 -9.31 -2.41
C SER A 41 -3.19 -8.09 -3.30
N LEU A 42 -4.43 -7.95 -3.77
CA LEU A 42 -4.82 -6.82 -4.63
C LEU A 42 -4.84 -5.49 -3.88
N LEU A 43 -5.39 -5.46 -2.67
CA LEU A 43 -5.42 -4.25 -1.83
C LEU A 43 -4.00 -3.85 -1.38
N SER A 44 -3.15 -4.82 -1.08
CA SER A 44 -1.75 -4.56 -0.73
C SER A 44 -0.97 -3.93 -1.90
N ARG A 45 -1.19 -4.43 -3.12
CA ARG A 45 -0.51 -3.92 -4.32
C ARG A 45 -0.87 -2.46 -4.59
N SER A 46 -2.15 -2.08 -4.52
CA SER A 46 -2.56 -0.69 -4.78
C SER A 46 -2.02 0.29 -3.73
N GLN A 47 -2.03 -0.08 -2.44
CA GLN A 47 -1.44 0.74 -1.39
C GLN A 47 0.07 0.88 -1.55
N SER A 48 0.76 -0.20 -1.93
CA SER A 48 2.20 -0.16 -2.21
C SER A 48 2.50 0.79 -3.36
N VAL A 49 1.73 0.76 -4.45
CA VAL A 49 1.93 1.65 -5.60
C VAL A 49 1.72 3.11 -5.22
N GLN A 50 0.60 3.45 -4.55
CA GLN A 50 0.33 4.82 -4.10
C GLN A 50 1.42 5.35 -3.17
N ARG A 51 1.94 4.51 -2.27
CA ARG A 51 3.01 4.92 -1.34
C ARG A 51 4.33 5.22 -2.07
N VAL A 52 4.65 4.45 -3.11
CA VAL A 52 5.84 4.68 -3.94
C VAL A 52 5.69 5.96 -4.74
N GLU A 53 4.53 6.18 -5.37
CA GLU A 53 4.26 7.42 -6.10
C GLU A 53 4.29 8.65 -5.17
N ALA A 54 3.62 8.58 -4.02
CA ALA A 54 3.64 9.66 -3.03
C ALA A 54 5.06 9.99 -2.57
N ARG A 55 5.92 8.97 -2.43
CA ARG A 55 7.34 9.16 -2.11
C ARG A 55 8.08 9.88 -3.23
N HIS A 56 7.89 9.47 -4.49
CA HIS A 56 8.52 10.16 -5.62
C HIS A 56 8.08 11.61 -5.73
N VAL A 57 6.79 11.89 -5.52
CA VAL A 57 6.26 13.26 -5.43
C VAL A 57 6.95 14.02 -4.29
N ALA A 58 7.06 13.42 -3.11
CA ALA A 58 7.73 14.05 -1.97
C ALA A 58 9.22 14.35 -2.25
N GLU A 59 9.94 13.45 -2.91
CA GLU A 59 11.35 13.62 -3.29
C GLU A 59 11.53 14.76 -4.32
N ASP A 60 10.68 14.80 -5.34
CA ASP A 60 10.67 15.87 -6.34
C ASP A 60 10.37 17.23 -5.71
N GLN A 61 9.34 17.30 -4.86
CA GLN A 61 8.96 18.52 -4.16
C GLN A 61 10.03 18.97 -3.15
N LEU A 62 10.66 18.05 -2.43
CA LEU A 62 11.80 18.35 -1.56
C LEU A 62 12.97 18.93 -2.33
N SER A 63 13.29 18.36 -3.50
CA SER A 63 14.36 18.88 -4.36
C SER A 63 14.06 20.31 -4.82
N LYS A 64 12.84 20.55 -5.31
CA LYS A 64 12.36 21.88 -5.74
C LYS A 64 12.41 22.89 -4.60
N ALA A 65 11.91 22.52 -3.42
CA ALA A 65 11.90 23.39 -2.25
C ALA A 65 13.33 23.73 -1.78
N ARG A 66 14.26 22.78 -1.82
CA ARG A 66 15.67 23.05 -1.50
C ARG A 66 16.31 24.05 -2.46
N VAL A 67 16.04 23.93 -3.76
CA VAL A 67 16.55 24.88 -4.76
C VAL A 67 15.96 26.27 -4.53
N TYR A 68 14.65 26.35 -4.28
CA TYR A 68 13.96 27.61 -3.99
C TYR A 68 14.51 28.29 -2.73
N ILE A 69 14.72 27.55 -1.64
CA ILE A 69 15.29 28.10 -0.40
C ILE A 69 16.71 28.61 -0.63
N ARG A 70 17.51 27.93 -1.47
CA ARG A 70 18.87 28.40 -1.78
C ARG A 70 18.87 29.73 -2.50
N THR A 71 17.93 29.94 -3.43
CA THR A 71 17.86 31.15 -4.27
C THR A 71 17.13 32.30 -3.57
N GLN A 72 15.98 32.03 -2.95
CA GLN A 72 15.11 33.05 -2.37
C GLN A 72 15.26 33.23 -0.86
N LYS A 73 15.98 32.31 -0.18
CA LYS A 73 16.13 32.32 1.29
C LYS A 73 14.80 32.34 2.05
N ALA A 74 13.75 31.78 1.46
CA ALA A 74 12.40 31.73 2.03
C ALA A 74 11.76 30.37 1.74
N LEU A 75 10.75 30.01 2.53
CA LEU A 75 9.94 28.81 2.31
C LEU A 75 9.07 29.00 1.05
N PRO A 76 9.07 28.06 0.08
CA PRO A 76 8.14 28.11 -1.03
C PRO A 76 6.68 27.96 -0.58
N PRO A 77 5.72 28.48 -1.36
CA PRO A 77 4.30 28.19 -1.14
C PRO A 77 4.00 26.70 -1.40
N ASN A 78 2.97 26.18 -0.76
CA ASN A 78 2.51 24.81 -0.94
C ASN A 78 2.04 24.58 -2.39
N PRO A 79 2.58 23.58 -3.11
CA PRO A 79 2.25 23.34 -4.50
C PRO A 79 0.92 22.60 -4.63
N ALA A 80 0.16 22.94 -5.67
CA ALA A 80 -0.99 22.13 -6.07
C ALA A 80 -0.51 20.95 -6.91
N VAL A 81 -0.64 19.73 -6.38
CA VAL A 81 -0.32 18.50 -7.11
C VAL A 81 -1.62 17.69 -7.26
N PRO A 82 -2.03 17.32 -8.49
CA PRO A 82 -3.24 16.53 -8.68
C PRO A 82 -3.19 15.21 -7.90
N GLY A 83 -4.23 14.93 -7.10
CA GLY A 83 -4.32 13.71 -6.30
C GLY A 83 -3.50 13.70 -4.99
N TYR A 84 -2.73 14.75 -4.72
CA TYR A 84 -1.88 14.83 -3.53
C TYR A 84 -2.00 16.19 -2.84
N THR A 85 -2.00 16.20 -1.51
CA THR A 85 -1.84 17.44 -0.73
C THR A 85 -0.41 17.53 -0.25
N VAL A 86 0.31 18.56 -0.69
CA VAL A 86 1.71 18.80 -0.32
C VAL A 86 1.78 19.98 0.64
N THR A 87 2.49 19.80 1.75
CA THR A 87 2.74 20.87 2.72
C THR A 87 4.22 21.00 3.00
N TYR A 88 4.70 22.24 2.98
CA TYR A 88 6.06 22.61 3.36
C TYR A 88 6.06 23.27 4.72
N GLN A 89 6.97 22.82 5.57
CA GLN A 89 7.12 23.35 6.93
C GLN A 89 8.60 23.46 7.25
N LEU A 90 8.94 24.47 8.06
CA LEU A 90 10.27 24.65 8.61
C LEU A 90 10.19 24.49 10.11
N SER A 91 11.15 23.75 10.65
CA SER A 91 11.36 23.62 12.08
C SER A 91 12.78 24.05 12.41
N GLU A 92 12.96 24.67 13.56
CA GLU A 92 14.29 25.00 14.05
C GLU A 92 15.06 23.73 14.39
N MET A 93 16.40 23.80 14.27
CA MET A 93 17.28 22.68 14.60
C MET A 93 17.28 22.35 16.10
N SER A 94 16.86 23.30 16.94
CA SER A 94 16.66 23.17 18.39
C SER A 94 15.44 22.30 18.75
N ASN A 95 14.46 22.17 17.84
CA ASN A 95 13.22 21.43 18.07
C ASN A 95 12.83 20.57 16.85
N PRO A 96 13.65 19.56 16.52
CA PRO A 96 13.38 18.65 15.41
C PRO A 96 12.17 17.77 15.75
N GLY A 97 10.99 18.11 15.23
CA GLY A 97 9.78 17.30 15.43
C GLY A 97 8.50 18.08 15.70
N GLN A 98 8.60 19.38 16.02
CA GLN A 98 7.42 20.24 16.01
C GLN A 98 7.16 20.77 14.61
N TYR A 99 6.34 20.02 13.89
CA TYR A 99 5.80 20.39 12.59
C TYR A 99 4.30 20.09 12.62
N ALA A 100 3.48 20.97 12.04
CA ALA A 100 2.04 20.91 12.17
C ALA A 100 1.50 19.69 11.40
N THR A 101 1.13 18.64 12.14
CA THR A 101 0.50 17.42 11.62
C THR A 101 -1.02 17.53 11.52
N ALA A 102 -1.63 18.56 12.09
CA ALA A 102 -3.09 18.71 12.19
C ALA A 102 -3.82 18.77 10.84
N SER A 103 -3.13 19.17 9.76
CA SER A 103 -3.69 19.19 8.39
C SER A 103 -3.32 17.95 7.56
N THR A 104 -2.67 16.95 8.16
CA THR A 104 -2.15 15.80 7.43
C THR A 104 -3.21 14.70 7.38
N ALA A 105 -3.56 14.24 6.17
CA ALA A 105 -4.50 13.14 6.03
C ALA A 105 -3.94 11.81 6.56
N ALA A 106 -4.82 10.83 6.81
CA ALA A 106 -4.44 9.54 7.41
C ALA A 106 -3.33 8.82 6.63
N ARG A 107 -3.32 8.92 5.29
CA ARG A 107 -2.24 8.42 4.45
C ARG A 107 -1.31 9.55 4.07
N HIS A 108 -0.11 9.52 4.61
CA HIS A 108 0.91 10.52 4.33
C HIS A 108 2.32 9.96 4.38
N ILE A 109 3.24 10.69 3.76
CA ILE A 109 4.67 10.50 3.89
C ILE A 109 5.31 11.87 4.14
N SER A 110 6.22 11.93 5.09
CA SER A 110 6.99 13.13 5.40
C SER A 110 8.47 12.87 5.14
N LEU A 111 9.10 13.74 4.36
CA LEU A 111 10.54 13.74 4.12
C LEU A 111 11.15 14.98 4.75
N GLN A 112 12.34 14.81 5.34
CA GLN A 112 13.06 15.89 6.01
C GLN A 112 14.42 16.12 5.36
N ALA A 113 14.83 17.38 5.28
CA ALA A 113 16.17 17.76 4.88
C ALA A 113 16.66 18.98 5.65
N VAL A 114 17.97 19.04 5.89
CA VAL A 114 18.60 20.24 6.43
C VAL A 114 18.79 21.26 5.32
N VAL A 115 18.35 22.49 5.57
CA VAL A 115 18.47 23.64 4.68
C VAL A 115 19.05 24.84 5.45
N LEU A 116 19.71 25.74 4.74
CA LEU A 116 20.20 27.00 5.31
C LEU A 116 19.32 28.14 4.82
N ILE A 117 18.65 28.81 5.75
CA ILE A 117 17.85 30.02 5.50
C ILE A 117 18.56 31.17 6.18
N GLN A 118 18.98 32.17 5.41
CA GLN A 118 19.71 33.33 5.94
C GLN A 118 20.90 32.96 6.84
N ALA A 119 21.65 31.91 6.46
CA ALA A 119 22.77 31.34 7.21
C ALA A 119 22.41 30.63 8.55
N VAL A 120 21.12 30.51 8.87
CA VAL A 120 20.63 29.71 10.00
C VAL A 120 20.23 28.31 9.50
N PRO A 121 20.76 27.22 10.10
CA PRO A 121 20.35 25.87 9.74
C PRO A 121 18.95 25.58 10.28
N GLN A 122 18.09 25.07 9.41
CA GLN A 122 16.71 24.69 9.72
C GLN A 122 16.37 23.35 9.06
N ILE A 123 15.32 22.70 9.56
CA ILE A 123 14.81 21.44 9.03
C ILE A 123 13.61 21.75 8.15
N LEU A 124 13.75 21.49 6.85
CA LEU A 124 12.64 21.48 5.91
C LEU A 124 11.94 20.14 6.00
N THR A 125 10.65 20.17 6.30
CA THR A 125 9.76 19.01 6.25
C THR A 125 8.81 19.19 5.08
N VAL A 126 8.76 18.17 4.21
CA VAL A 126 7.81 18.06 3.10
C VAL A 126 6.87 16.91 3.41
N THR A 127 5.59 17.20 3.60
CA THR A 127 4.57 16.19 3.86
C THR A 127 3.64 16.09 2.65
N VAL A 128 3.53 14.88 2.11
CA VAL A 128 2.63 14.54 1.00
C VAL A 128 1.57 13.59 1.53
N SER A 129 0.30 13.95 1.39
CA SER A 129 -0.84 13.12 1.79
C SER A 129 -1.80 12.85 0.64
N TRP A 130 -2.50 11.72 0.70
CA TRP A 130 -3.44 11.28 -0.33
C TRP A 130 -4.66 10.58 0.29
N SER A 131 -5.74 10.47 -0.49
CA SER A 131 -6.99 9.78 -0.13
C SER A 131 -7.00 8.33 -0.61
#